data_AF-A0A4Q3TH26-F1
#
_entry.id   AF-A0A4Q3TH26-F1
#
_cell.length_a   1.000
_cell.length_b   1.000
_cell.length_c   1.000
_cell.angle_alpha   90.00
_cell.angle_beta   90.00
_cell.angle_gamma   90.00
#
_symmetry.space_group_name_H-M   'P 1'
#
loop_
_entity.id
_entity.type
_entity.pdbx_description
1 polymer ?
#
loop_
_entity_poly.entity_id
_entity_poly.type
_entity_poly.pdbx_seq_one_letter_code
_entity_poly.pdbx_strand_id
1 'polypeptide(L)' 'FMGVSFALLSFSMKTLPMGTAYVMWTGIGAVGAFIVGVVLLGEQINPLRILAAVLVLSGLILFRLAPGGAAH' A
#
# COMPACT_ATOMS: atom_id res chain seq x y z
N PHE A 1 -30.06 -12.90 15.43
CA PHE A 1 -28.96 -12.00 15.82
C PHE A 1 -27.64 -12.41 15.17
N MET A 2 -27.11 -13.62 15.43
CA MET A 2 -25.87 -14.12 14.81
C MET A 2 -25.84 -14.11 13.27
N GLY A 3 -26.93 -14.48 12.59
CA GLY A 3 -26.97 -14.50 11.11
C GLY A 3 -26.83 -13.13 10.45
N VAL A 4 -27.34 -12.07 11.08
CA VAL A 4 -27.20 -10.68 10.60
C VAL A 4 -25.79 -10.17 10.84
N SER A 5 -25.19 -10.52 11.99
CA SER A 5 -23.79 -10.21 12.28
C SER A 5 -22.84 -10.90 11.30
N PHE A 6 -23.07 -12.17 10.95
CA PHE A 6 -22.29 -12.90 9.94
C PHE A 6 -22.50 -12.35 8.52
N ALA A 7 -23.72 -11.91 8.19
CA ALA A 7 -23.99 -11.27 6.90
C ALA A 7 -23.28 -9.91 6.76
N LEU A 8 -23.30 -9.06 7.81
CA LEU A 8 -22.54 -7.82 7.85
C LEU A 8 -21.02 -8.06 7.84
N LEU A 9 -20.55 -9.09 8.54
CA LEU A 9 -19.14 -9.50 8.55
C LEU A 9 -18.69 -9.93 7.15
N SER A 10 -19.48 -10.78 6.48
CA SER A 10 -19.21 -11.23 5.11
C SER A 10 -19.25 -10.07 4.10
N PHE A 11 -20.17 -9.10 4.29
CA PHE A 11 -20.22 -7.89 3.47
C PHE A 11 -19.00 -7.01 3.71
N SER A 12 -18.54 -6.85 4.95
CA SER A 12 -17.34 -6.08 5.33
C SER A 12 -16.05 -6.74 4.84
N MET A 13 -15.98 -8.07 4.83
CA MET A 13 -14.87 -8.82 4.20
C MET A 13 -14.81 -8.61 2.69
N LYS A 14 -15.93 -8.20 2.07
CA LYS A 14 -16.05 -7.86 0.65
C LYS A 14 -15.82 -6.37 0.36
N THR A 15 -15.84 -5.50 1.38
CA THR A 15 -15.71 -4.04 1.20
C THR A 15 -14.28 -3.53 1.40
N LEU A 16 -13.43 -4.30 2.09
CA LEU A 16 -11.99 -4.04 2.14
C LEU A 16 -11.27 -5.29 1.63
N PRO A 17 -10.81 -5.30 0.36
CA PRO A 17 -9.86 -6.32 -0.05
C PRO A 17 -8.63 -6.13 0.84
N MET A 18 -8.41 -7.08 1.75
CA MET A 18 -7.32 -6.98 2.73
C MET A 18 -5.97 -6.73 2.03
N GLY A 19 -5.82 -7.26 0.81
CA GLY A 19 -4.67 -7.02 -0.05
C GLY A 19 -4.48 -5.55 -0.45
N THR A 20 -5.54 -4.81 -0.78
CA THR A 20 -5.43 -3.39 -1.12
C THR A 20 -5.07 -2.56 0.10
N ALA A 21 -5.64 -2.88 1.27
CA ALA A 21 -5.33 -2.19 2.51
C ALA A 21 -3.86 -2.42 2.91
N TYR A 22 -3.37 -3.67 2.79
CA TYR A 22 -1.99 -4.03 3.10
C TYR A 22 -0.99 -3.32 2.17
N VAL A 23 -1.29 -3.23 0.87
CA VAL A 23 -0.43 -2.53 -0.09
C VAL A 23 -0.40 -1.02 0.14
N MET A 24 -1.52 -0.40 0.52
CA MET A 24 -1.50 1.02 0.89
C MET A 24 -0.68 1.25 2.17
N TRP A 25 -0.80 0.37 3.17
CA TRP A 25 -0.02 0.46 4.40
C TRP A 25 1.49 0.31 4.16
N THR A 26 1.91 -0.71 3.40
CA THR A 26 3.32 -0.90 3.02
C THR A 26 3.84 0.24 2.15
N GLY A 27 3.02 0.79 1.25
CA GLY A 27 3.35 1.97 0.46
C GLY A 27 3.63 3.21 1.31
N ILE A 28 2.74 3.51 2.25
CA ILE A 28 2.91 4.64 3.18
C ILE A 28 4.18 4.45 4.01
N GLY A 29 4.45 3.24 4.49
CA GLY A 29 5.66 2.90 5.22
C GLY A 29 6.94 3.08 4.39
N ALA A 30 6.93 2.64 3.13
CA ALA A 30 8.07 2.77 2.22
C ALA A 30 8.40 4.25 1.92
N VAL A 31 7.37 5.07 1.66
CA VAL A 31 7.53 6.52 1.44
C VAL A 31 8.02 7.21 2.70
N GLY A 32 7.43 6.90 3.85
CA GLY A 32 7.84 7.45 5.14
C GLY A 32 9.29 7.09 5.49
N ALA A 33 9.69 5.84 5.29
CA ALA A 33 11.06 5.37 5.51
C ALA A 33 12.06 6.06 4.58
N PHE A 34 11.69 6.28 3.31
CA PHE A 34 12.53 7.01 2.36
C PHE A 34 12.72 8.47 2.78
N ILE A 35 11.64 9.17 3.15
CA ILE A 35 11.70 10.56 3.62
C ILE A 35 12.53 10.65 4.91
N VAL A 36 12.30 9.76 5.87
CA VAL A 36 13.06 9.70 7.14
C VAL A 36 14.54 9.44 6.88
N GLY A 37 14.89 8.50 6.00
CA GLY A 37 16.28 8.23 5.62
C GLY A 37 16.98 9.45 5.04
N VAL A 38 16.30 10.19 4.16
CA VAL A 38 16.86 11.40 3.54
C VAL A 38 16.96 12.56 4.54
N VAL A 39 15.91 12.81 5.33
CA VAL A 39 15.80 14.01 6.19
C VAL A 39 16.48 13.84 7.55
N LEU A 40 16.27 12.70 8.22
CA LEU A 40 16.78 12.47 9.58
C LEU A 40 18.16 11.81 9.58
N LEU A 41 18.42 10.87 8.66
CA LEU A 41 19.72 10.21 8.56
C LEU A 41 20.71 10.96 7.64
N GLY A 42 20.27 12.00 6.94
CA GLY A 42 21.11 12.78 6.02
C GLY A 42 21.67 11.95 4.87
N GLU A 43 20.98 10.87 4.53
CA GLU A 43 21.49 9.86 3.61
C GLU A 43 21.52 10.44 2.19
N GLN A 44 22.68 10.39 1.54
CA GLN A 44 22.88 11.07 0.26
C GLN A 44 21.85 10.60 -0.77
N ILE A 45 21.18 11.58 -1.38
CA ILE A 45 20.21 11.36 -2.42
C ILE A 45 20.97 10.99 -3.70
N ASN A 46 21.25 9.71 -3.85
CA ASN A 46 21.87 9.19 -5.06
C ASN A 46 20.79 9.06 -6.16
N PRO A 47 21.06 9.44 -7.43
CA PRO A 47 20.13 9.23 -8.54
C PRO A 47 19.62 7.79 -8.63
N LEU A 48 20.43 6.79 -8.26
CA LEU A 48 20.01 5.39 -8.24
C LEU A 48 18.98 5.09 -7.13
N ARG A 49 19.07 5.76 -5.98
CA ARG A 49 18.09 5.63 -4.88
C ARG A 49 16.77 6.32 -5.22
N ILE A 50 16.83 7.47 -5.90
CA ILE A 50 15.62 8.11 -6.43
C ILE A 50 14.95 7.18 -7.45
N LEU A 51 15.72 6.61 -8.39
CA LEU A 51 15.19 5.66 -9.37
C LEU A 51 14.51 4.47 -8.68
N ALA A 52 15.14 3.90 -7.65
CA ALA A 52 14.57 2.81 -6.87
C ALA A 52 13.29 3.23 -6.14
N ALA A 53 13.25 4.42 -5.52
CA ALA A 53 12.06 4.93 -4.84
C ALA A 53 10.90 5.16 -5.83
N VAL A 54 11.18 5.73 -7.00
CA VAL A 54 10.19 5.93 -8.07
C VAL A 54 9.69 4.60 -8.62
N LEU A 55 10.56 3.59 -8.74
CA LEU A 55 10.19 2.25 -9.19
C LEU A 55 9.29 1.51 -8.18
N VAL A 56 9.57 1.65 -6.88
CA VAL A 56 8.71 1.13 -5.81
C VAL A 56 7.34 1.82 -5.83
N LEU A 57 7.33 3.16 -5.95
CA LEU A 57 6.11 3.95 -6.05
C LEU A 57 5.28 3.60 -7.28
N SER A 58 5.92 3.46 -8.45
CA SER A 58 5.24 3.11 -9.69
C SER A 58 4.66 1.70 -9.63
N GLY A 59 5.37 0.73 -9.04
CA GLY A 59 4.85 -0.61 -8.76
C GLY A 59 3.63 -0.58 -7.84
N LEU A 60 3.63 0.30 -6.83
CA LEU A 60 2.50 0.46 -5.90
C LEU A 60 1.27 1.06 -6.59
N ILE A 61 1.46 2.09 -7.43
CA ILE A 61 0.41 2.72 -8.22
C ILE A 61 -0.16 1.73 -9.24
N LEU A 62 0.72 0.97 -9.91
CA LEU A 62 0.33 -0.07 -10.86
C LEU A 62 -0.47 -1.18 -10.18
N PHE A 63 -0.07 -1.60 -8.97
CA PHE A 63 -0.83 -2.57 -8.17
C PHE A 63 -2.22 -2.03 -7.82
N ARG A 64 -2.34 -0.73 -7.54
CA ARG A 64 -3.63 -0.08 -7.28
C ARG A 64 -4.52 0.05 -8.52
N LEU A 65 -3.92 0.24 -9.69
CA LEU A 65 -4.62 0.38 -10.98
C LEU A 65 -4.90 -0.97 -11.66
N ALA A 66 -4.19 -2.04 -11.27
CA ALA A 66 -4.37 -3.36 -11.83
C ALA A 66 -5.83 -3.85 -11.62
N PRO A 67 -6.55 -4.26 -12.69
CA PRO A 67 -7.99 -4.59 -12.63
C PRO A 67 -8.39 -5.75 -11.71
N GLY A 68 -7.44 -6.39 -11.02
CA GLY A 68 -7.67 -7.47 -10.05
C GLY A 68 -7.50 -7.06 -8.57
N GLY A 69 -7.04 -5.84 -8.28
CA GLY A 69 -6.75 -5.41 -6.90
C GLY A 69 -7.98 -5.04 -6.06
N ALA A 70 -9.15 -4.94 -6.68
CA ALA A 70 -10.45 -4.65 -6.05
C ALA A 70 -11.55 -5.59 -6.58
N ALA A 71 -11.16 -6.81 -6.99
CA ALA A 71 -12.08 -7.83 -7.47
C ALA A 71 -12.04 -9.07 -6.56
N HIS A 72 -12.27 -8.88 -5.26
CA HIS A 72 -13.16 -9.70 -4.42
C HIS A 72 -13.17 -9.23 -2.97
#